data_AF-A0A6Y5B5P9-F1
#
_entry.id   AF-A0A6Y5B5P9-F1
#
_cell.length_a   1.000
_cell.length_b   1.000
_cell.length_c   1.000
_cell.angle_alpha   90.00
_cell.angle_beta   90.00
_cell.angle_gamma   90.00
#
_symmetry.space_group_name_H-M   'P 1'
#
loop_
_entity.id
_entity.type
_entity.pdbx_description
1 polymer ?
#
loop_
_entity_poly.entity_id
_entity_poly.type
_entity_poly.pdbx_seq_one_letter_code
_entity_poly.pdbx_strand_id
1 'polypeptide(L)'
;MNAVTKENIAKRALKCIEFINRQLLRFAKMPPNELMAYLRKHPREAFCQIPHPKGNGNLQCGSIAWNKLGELADLALKLDTCLGRRVSSQQARKAVTDAFVSKVLQEAREANQETAMMVLQDALAILRNKLVVREHYLPCVLFGDDAPTEFTVGPVTFTQNAMFFRDKKSVFRHSVDINTNAHIKSVTSAITQGFFRENVPTPDESRKFVGEFQKRAIKIYKDYPWVASIKVTDCDEVTSQERAIQATELAIHIIRILLGA
;
A
#
# COMPACT_ATOMS: atom_id res chain seq x y z
N MET A 1 -26.96 5.07 2.18
CA MET A 1 -26.46 6.30 2.82
C MET A 1 -27.31 7.47 2.33
N ASN A 2 -27.92 8.24 3.23
CA ASN A 2 -28.95 9.22 2.87
C ASN A 2 -28.34 10.57 2.44
N ALA A 3 -29.11 11.40 1.73
CA ALA A 3 -28.65 12.68 1.18
C ALA A 3 -28.06 13.62 2.25
N VAL A 4 -28.68 13.68 3.44
CA VAL A 4 -28.23 14.48 4.59
C VAL A 4 -26.82 14.05 5.06
N THR A 5 -26.51 12.76 5.00
CA THR A 5 -25.18 12.25 5.38
C THR A 5 -24.10 12.66 4.37
N LYS A 6 -24.43 12.65 3.06
CA LYS A 6 -23.51 13.11 2.01
C LYS A 6 -23.22 14.59 2.12
N GLU A 7 -24.23 15.41 2.38
CA GLU A 7 -24.07 16.85 2.56
C GLU A 7 -23.19 17.17 3.78
N ASN A 8 -23.40 16.49 4.90
CA ASN A 8 -22.56 16.65 6.09
C ASN A 8 -21.11 16.23 5.85
N ILE A 9 -20.89 15.14 5.09
CA ILE A 9 -19.54 14.72 4.68
C ILE A 9 -18.89 15.78 3.77
N ALA A 10 -19.62 16.32 2.79
CA ALA A 10 -19.12 17.36 1.90
C ALA A 10 -18.71 18.63 2.66
N LYS A 11 -19.55 19.10 3.59
CA LYS A 11 -19.25 20.25 4.45
C LYS A 11 -17.99 20.04 5.29
N ARG A 12 -17.81 18.84 5.86
CA ARG A 12 -16.63 18.53 6.67
C ARG A 12 -15.37 18.38 5.81
N ALA A 13 -15.49 17.81 4.62
CA ALA A 13 -14.40 17.70 3.67
C ALA A 13 -13.93 19.08 3.18
N LEU A 14 -14.87 19.98 2.88
CA LEU A 14 -14.56 21.37 2.53
C LEU A 14 -13.71 22.05 3.61
N LYS A 15 -14.13 21.97 4.88
CA LYS A 15 -13.35 22.54 6.00
C LYS A 15 -11.94 21.97 6.09
N CYS A 16 -11.74 20.69 5.75
CA CYS A 16 -10.42 20.07 5.71
C CYS A 16 -9.58 20.64 4.56
N ILE A 17 -10.15 20.75 3.36
CA ILE A 17 -9.51 21.33 2.17
C ILE A 17 -9.07 22.78 2.43
N GLU A 18 -9.97 23.61 2.97
CA GLU A 18 -9.66 25.01 3.33
C GLU A 18 -8.52 25.09 4.37
N PHE A 19 -8.50 24.17 5.34
CA PHE A 19 -7.43 24.11 6.33
C PHE A 19 -6.09 23.71 5.69
N ILE A 20 -6.09 22.71 4.82
CA ILE A 20 -4.89 22.26 4.11
C ILE A 20 -4.34 23.40 3.25
N ASN A 21 -5.19 24.09 2.48
CA ASN A 21 -4.79 25.24 1.67
C ASN A 21 -4.15 26.34 2.51
N ARG A 22 -4.69 26.65 3.69
CA ARG A 22 -4.09 27.63 4.61
C ARG A 22 -2.70 27.20 5.09
N GLN A 23 -2.48 25.92 5.38
CA GLN A 23 -1.16 25.44 5.78
C GLN A 23 -0.16 25.44 4.61
N LEU A 24 -0.60 25.06 3.41
CA LEU A 24 0.25 25.15 2.22
C LEU A 24 0.69 26.60 1.97
N LEU A 25 -0.24 27.56 2.05
CA LEU A 25 0.10 28.98 1.92
C LEU A 25 1.02 29.47 3.04
N ARG A 26 0.85 28.99 4.28
CA ARG A 26 1.75 29.32 5.39
C ARG A 26 3.18 28.88 5.11
N PHE A 27 3.39 27.63 4.69
CA PHE A 27 4.72 27.10 4.39
C PHE A 27 5.30 27.71 3.11
N ALA A 28 4.48 28.00 2.11
CA ALA A 28 4.93 28.68 0.88
C ALA A 28 5.40 30.13 1.14
N LYS A 29 4.84 30.81 2.14
CA LYS A 29 5.26 32.16 2.55
C LYS A 29 6.49 32.18 3.46
N MET A 30 6.91 31.03 3.98
CA MET A 30 8.04 30.95 4.90
C MET A 30 9.36 31.00 4.12
N PRO A 31 10.29 31.91 4.46
CA PRO A 31 11.63 31.93 3.85
C PRO A 31 12.37 30.61 4.07
N PRO A 32 13.23 30.17 3.12
CA PRO A 32 13.95 28.89 3.24
C PRO A 32 14.74 28.73 4.55
N ASN A 33 15.37 29.80 5.05
CA ASN A 33 16.14 29.77 6.29
C ASN A 33 15.26 29.51 7.52
N GLU A 34 14.07 30.12 7.56
CA GLU A 34 13.09 29.92 8.62
C GLU A 34 12.48 28.52 8.56
N LEU A 35 12.19 28.03 7.34
CA LEU A 35 11.70 26.67 7.13
C LEU A 35 12.70 25.63 7.63
N MET A 36 13.97 25.80 7.28
CA MET A 36 15.04 24.91 7.75
C MET A 36 15.20 24.96 9.27
N ALA A 37 15.13 26.16 9.89
CA ALA A 37 15.15 26.30 11.34
C ALA A 37 13.96 25.62 12.01
N TYR A 38 12.75 25.74 11.43
CA TYR A 38 11.54 25.08 11.89
C TYR A 38 11.66 23.55 11.80
N LEU A 39 12.11 23.02 10.67
CA LEU A 39 12.28 21.57 10.46
C LEU A 39 13.34 20.96 11.39
N ARG A 40 14.42 21.69 11.70
CA ARG A 40 15.40 21.25 12.72
C ARG A 40 14.78 21.14 14.11
N LYS A 41 13.90 22.07 14.48
CA LYS A 41 13.16 22.05 15.76
C LYS A 41 12.06 20.98 15.78
N HIS A 42 11.49 20.65 14.62
CA HIS A 42 10.41 19.69 14.48
C HIS A 42 10.73 18.63 13.40
N PRO A 43 11.64 17.68 13.66
CA PRO A 43 12.11 16.74 12.64
C PRO A 43 11.01 15.91 11.98
N ARG A 44 9.93 15.61 12.71
CA ARG A 44 8.78 14.84 12.19
C ARG A 44 8.03 15.57 11.07
N GLU A 45 8.07 16.89 11.06
CA GLU A 45 7.42 17.72 10.03
C GLU A 45 8.03 17.48 8.64
N ALA A 46 9.30 17.09 8.57
CA ALA A 46 9.98 16.82 7.30
C ALA A 46 9.31 15.69 6.49
N PHE A 47 8.57 14.81 7.15
CA PHE A 47 7.83 13.71 6.51
C PHE A 47 6.38 14.08 6.14
N CYS A 48 5.95 15.31 6.43
CA CYS A 48 4.59 15.78 6.17
C CYS A 48 4.54 16.66 4.92
N GLN A 49 4.67 15.99 3.77
CA GLN A 49 4.76 16.62 2.46
C GLN A 49 3.78 16.01 1.47
N ILE A 50 3.29 16.82 0.53
CA ILE A 50 2.46 16.35 -0.60
C ILE A 50 3.22 16.48 -1.92
N PRO A 51 2.91 15.66 -2.94
CA PRO A 51 3.51 15.82 -4.26
C PRO A 51 3.26 17.21 -4.85
N HIS A 52 4.26 17.78 -5.52
CA HIS A 52 4.07 19.03 -6.25
C HIS A 52 3.11 18.80 -7.45
N PRO A 53 2.16 19.72 -7.75
CA PRO A 53 1.24 19.59 -8.88
C PRO A 53 1.92 19.49 -10.25
N LYS A 54 3.20 19.82 -10.36
CA LYS A 54 3.99 19.72 -11.60
C LYS A 54 4.77 18.39 -11.72
N GLY A 55 4.62 17.48 -10.75
CA GLY A 55 5.34 16.20 -10.70
C GLY A 55 6.77 16.28 -10.17
N ASN A 56 7.35 17.48 -10.05
CA ASN A 56 8.73 17.66 -9.60
C ASN A 56 8.80 18.18 -8.17
N GLY A 57 9.29 17.34 -7.26
CA GLY A 57 9.49 17.67 -5.84
C GLY A 57 8.21 17.58 -5.01
N ASN A 58 8.32 18.05 -3.77
CA ASN A 58 7.25 17.99 -2.79
C ASN A 58 6.96 19.38 -2.21
N LEU A 59 5.71 19.59 -1.78
CA LEU A 59 5.27 20.76 -1.04
C LEU A 59 5.15 20.42 0.45
N GLN A 60 5.73 21.26 1.29
CA GLN A 60 5.58 21.14 2.74
C GLN A 60 4.16 21.53 3.16
N CYS A 61 3.42 20.62 3.81
CA CYS A 61 2.09 20.91 4.36
C CYS A 61 2.05 20.89 5.89
N GLY A 62 3.02 20.20 6.51
CA GLY A 62 3.12 20.03 7.96
C GLY A 62 2.10 19.05 8.55
N SER A 63 2.33 18.66 9.80
CA SER A 63 1.65 17.56 10.49
C SER A 63 0.16 17.80 10.67
N ILE A 64 -0.24 19.04 10.91
CA ILE A 64 -1.65 19.39 11.12
C ILE A 64 -2.45 19.24 9.81
N ALA A 65 -1.90 19.69 8.68
CA ALA A 65 -2.51 19.47 7.37
C ALA A 65 -2.47 17.99 6.98
N TRP A 66 -1.39 17.30 7.33
CA TRP A 66 -1.24 15.86 7.11
C TRP A 66 -2.33 15.06 7.83
N ASN A 67 -2.67 15.45 9.06
CA ASN A 67 -3.79 14.87 9.80
C ASN A 67 -5.14 15.16 9.11
N LYS A 68 -5.31 16.35 8.53
CA LYS A 68 -6.52 16.68 7.74
C LYS A 68 -6.65 15.87 6.46
N LEU A 69 -5.54 15.49 5.82
CA LEU A 69 -5.56 14.51 4.73
C LEU A 69 -6.00 13.12 5.22
N GLY A 70 -5.60 12.74 6.44
CA GLY A 70 -6.13 11.55 7.12
C GLY A 70 -7.64 11.64 7.35
N GLU A 71 -8.14 12.77 7.86
CA GLU A 71 -9.59 12.97 8.05
C GLU A 71 -10.36 12.91 6.72
N LEU A 72 -9.80 13.44 5.63
CA LEU A 72 -10.41 13.32 4.30
C LEU A 72 -10.44 11.86 3.83
N ALA A 73 -9.39 11.08 4.09
CA ALA A 73 -9.40 9.63 3.82
C ALA A 73 -10.49 8.91 4.60
N ASP A 74 -10.64 9.20 5.90
CA ASP A 74 -11.71 8.63 6.72
C ASP A 74 -13.11 9.02 6.20
N LEU A 75 -13.27 10.25 5.73
CA LEU A 75 -14.52 10.71 5.11
C LEU A 75 -14.80 9.99 3.80
N ALA A 76 -13.79 9.78 2.95
CA ALA A 76 -13.93 9.00 1.72
C ALA A 76 -14.39 7.57 2.04
N LEU A 77 -13.73 6.90 2.99
CA LEU A 77 -14.08 5.53 3.38
C LEU A 77 -15.44 5.44 4.10
N LYS A 78 -15.91 6.52 4.73
CA LYS A 78 -17.30 6.58 5.24
C LYS A 78 -18.33 6.62 4.13
N LEU A 79 -17.99 7.13 2.94
CA LEU A 79 -18.90 7.09 1.79
C LEU A 79 -19.05 5.67 1.24
N ASP A 80 -18.01 4.84 1.34
CA ASP A 80 -17.99 3.44 0.92
C ASP A 80 -17.34 2.55 1.99
N THR A 81 -18.16 2.15 2.97
CA THR A 81 -17.70 1.35 4.11
C THR A 81 -17.26 -0.06 3.73
N CYS A 82 -17.75 -0.59 2.59
CA CYS A 82 -17.31 -1.88 2.07
C CYS A 82 -15.86 -1.78 1.60
N LEU A 83 -15.55 -0.74 0.81
CA LEU A 83 -14.19 -0.46 0.36
C LEU A 83 -13.24 -0.22 1.53
N GLY A 84 -13.69 0.51 2.57
CA GLY A 84 -12.88 0.77 3.77
C GLY A 84 -12.39 -0.47 4.52
N ARG A 85 -13.00 -1.64 4.33
CA ARG A 85 -12.54 -2.92 4.94
C ARG A 85 -11.48 -3.64 4.09
N ARG A 86 -11.28 -3.18 2.86
CA ARG A 86 -10.47 -3.81 1.80
C ARG A 86 -9.22 -2.99 1.46
N VAL A 87 -9.04 -1.82 2.07
CA VAL A 87 -7.92 -0.92 1.81
C VAL A 87 -7.30 -0.44 3.10
N SER A 88 -5.97 -0.27 3.10
CA SER A 88 -5.23 0.29 4.21
C SER A 88 -5.43 1.80 4.34
N SER A 89 -5.33 2.32 5.57
CA SER A 89 -5.40 3.76 5.84
C SER A 89 -4.31 4.55 5.11
N GLN A 90 -3.14 3.93 4.89
CA GLN A 90 -2.04 4.54 4.13
C GLN A 90 -2.42 4.71 2.65
N GLN A 91 -2.98 3.69 2.01
CA GLN A 91 -3.44 3.82 0.62
C GLN A 91 -4.60 4.81 0.49
N ALA A 92 -5.52 4.84 1.46
CA ALA A 92 -6.63 5.79 1.49
C ALA A 92 -6.12 7.25 1.56
N ARG A 93 -5.17 7.54 2.46
CA ARG A 93 -4.54 8.86 2.54
C ARG A 93 -3.81 9.23 1.26
N LYS A 94 -3.06 8.29 0.66
CA LYS A 94 -2.38 8.51 -0.61
C LYS A 94 -3.37 8.86 -1.72
N ALA A 95 -4.44 8.08 -1.88
CA ALA A 95 -5.46 8.30 -2.92
C ALA A 95 -6.15 9.66 -2.78
N VAL A 96 -6.50 10.05 -1.55
CA VAL A 96 -7.08 11.38 -1.29
C VAL A 96 -6.07 12.49 -1.56
N THR A 97 -4.80 12.29 -1.22
CA THR A 97 -3.75 13.28 -1.50
C THR A 97 -3.57 13.47 -3.00
N ASP A 98 -3.52 12.38 -3.77
CA ASP A 98 -3.40 12.41 -5.23
C ASP A 98 -4.61 13.12 -5.86
N ALA A 99 -5.84 12.80 -5.40
CA ALA A 99 -7.06 13.46 -5.85
C ALA A 99 -7.10 14.95 -5.48
N PHE A 100 -6.66 15.32 -4.28
CA PHE A 100 -6.56 16.71 -3.83
C PHE A 100 -5.55 17.50 -4.68
N VAL A 101 -4.35 16.96 -4.90
CA VAL A 101 -3.33 17.61 -5.74
C VAL A 101 -3.86 17.80 -7.16
N SER A 102 -4.53 16.80 -7.71
CA SER A 102 -5.11 16.88 -9.05
C SER A 102 -6.22 17.94 -9.14
N LYS A 103 -7.25 17.87 -8.29
CA LYS A 103 -8.42 18.75 -8.41
C LYS A 103 -8.22 20.15 -7.88
N VAL A 104 -7.50 20.30 -6.76
CA VAL A 104 -7.37 21.60 -6.08
C VAL A 104 -6.12 22.33 -6.54
N LEU A 105 -4.99 21.64 -6.73
CA LEU A 105 -3.71 22.30 -7.04
C LEU A 105 -3.39 22.35 -8.54
N GLN A 106 -3.69 21.30 -9.31
CA GLN A 106 -3.43 21.28 -10.76
C GLN A 106 -4.56 21.96 -11.55
N GLU A 107 -5.81 21.56 -11.31
CA GLU A 107 -6.98 22.14 -11.98
C GLU A 107 -7.39 23.51 -11.40
N ALA A 108 -6.76 23.95 -10.30
CA ALA A 108 -7.04 25.22 -9.62
C ALA A 108 -8.52 25.44 -9.29
N ARG A 109 -9.26 24.37 -8.96
CA ARG A 109 -10.68 24.47 -8.60
C ARG A 109 -10.87 25.20 -7.27
N GLU A 110 -11.94 25.98 -7.18
CA GLU A 110 -12.34 26.62 -5.94
C GLU A 110 -12.70 25.60 -4.86
N ALA A 111 -12.34 25.94 -3.62
CA ALA A 111 -12.69 25.14 -2.45
C ALA A 111 -14.18 25.36 -2.13
N ASN A 112 -15.03 24.50 -2.69
CA ASN A 112 -16.46 24.44 -2.40
C ASN A 112 -16.89 22.99 -2.11
N GLN A 113 -18.17 22.78 -1.75
CA GLN A 113 -18.67 21.45 -1.38
C GLN A 113 -18.68 20.47 -2.57
N GLU A 114 -18.84 20.98 -3.79
CA GLU A 114 -18.83 20.17 -5.01
C GLU A 114 -17.42 19.62 -5.27
N THR A 115 -16.40 20.48 -5.27
CA THR A 115 -14.98 20.08 -5.37
C THR A 115 -14.61 19.14 -4.24
N ALA A 116 -15.07 19.40 -3.01
CA ALA A 116 -14.80 18.52 -1.88
C ALA A 116 -15.37 17.11 -2.10
N MET A 117 -16.60 16.99 -2.59
CA MET A 117 -17.20 15.70 -2.92
C MET A 117 -16.48 15.02 -4.08
N MET A 118 -16.08 15.78 -5.10
CA MET A 118 -15.31 15.28 -6.25
C MET A 118 -13.98 14.66 -5.81
N VAL A 119 -13.21 15.34 -4.94
CA VAL A 119 -11.96 14.81 -4.37
C VAL A 119 -12.19 13.47 -3.66
N LEU A 120 -13.26 13.33 -2.87
CA LEU A 120 -13.57 12.08 -2.18
C LEU A 120 -13.96 10.97 -3.17
N GLN A 121 -14.75 11.28 -4.20
CA GLN A 121 -15.18 10.31 -5.21
C GLN A 121 -14.01 9.83 -6.08
N ASP A 122 -13.13 10.73 -6.48
CA ASP A 122 -11.92 10.38 -7.24
C ASP A 122 -10.98 9.52 -6.41
N ALA A 123 -10.82 9.82 -5.11
CA ALA A 123 -10.06 8.97 -4.21
C ALA A 123 -10.64 7.55 -4.13
N LEU A 124 -11.96 7.40 -4.07
CA LEU A 124 -12.62 6.09 -4.11
C LEU A 124 -12.37 5.37 -5.44
N ALA A 125 -12.42 6.08 -6.57
CA ALA A 125 -12.12 5.50 -7.89
C ALA A 125 -10.66 5.01 -7.96
N ILE A 126 -9.71 5.82 -7.50
CA ILE A 126 -8.29 5.44 -7.39
C ILE A 126 -8.12 4.18 -6.53
N LEU A 127 -8.81 4.10 -5.39
CA LEU A 127 -8.73 2.96 -4.49
C LEU A 127 -9.30 1.69 -5.12
N ARG A 128 -10.45 1.77 -5.79
CA ARG A 128 -11.06 0.61 -6.48
C ARG A 128 -10.15 0.03 -7.55
N ASN A 129 -9.44 0.88 -8.29
CA ASN A 129 -8.50 0.47 -9.32
C ASN A 129 -7.23 -0.22 -8.76
N LYS A 130 -6.97 -0.13 -7.45
CA LYS A 130 -5.84 -0.78 -6.78
C LYS A 130 -6.19 -2.13 -6.17
N LEU A 131 -7.47 -2.51 -6.15
CA LEU A 131 -7.89 -3.78 -5.58
C LEU A 131 -7.47 -4.91 -6.51
N VAL A 132 -6.78 -5.88 -5.95
CA VAL A 132 -6.26 -7.02 -6.70
C VAL A 132 -6.54 -8.31 -5.96
N VAL A 133 -6.58 -9.40 -6.72
CA VAL A 133 -6.61 -10.75 -6.17
C VAL A 133 -5.17 -11.20 -5.98
N ARG A 134 -4.81 -11.59 -4.76
CA ARG A 134 -3.46 -12.08 -4.43
C ARG A 134 -3.53 -13.42 -3.72
N GLU A 135 -2.62 -14.30 -4.12
CA GLU A 135 -2.34 -15.54 -3.40
C GLU A 135 -1.13 -15.29 -2.51
N HIS A 136 -1.29 -15.54 -1.21
CA HIS A 136 -0.24 -15.42 -0.21
C HIS A 136 0.23 -16.79 0.18
N TYR A 137 1.54 -16.91 0.37
CA TYR A 137 2.20 -18.10 0.87
C TYR A 137 2.86 -17.75 2.19
N LEU A 138 2.62 -18.53 3.23
CA LEU A 138 3.18 -18.31 4.56
C LEU A 138 3.87 -19.60 5.03
N PRO A 139 5.18 -19.56 5.29
CA PRO A 139 5.87 -20.72 5.85
C PRO A 139 5.42 -20.94 7.30
N CYS A 140 5.15 -22.19 7.68
CA CYS A 140 4.62 -22.51 9.00
C CYS A 140 5.08 -23.89 9.50
N VAL A 141 4.96 -24.09 10.81
CA VAL A 141 5.25 -25.36 11.49
C VAL A 141 3.93 -25.93 11.99
N LEU A 142 3.60 -27.14 11.56
CA LEU A 142 2.45 -27.93 12.00
C LEU A 142 2.95 -29.26 12.61
N PHE A 143 2.06 -30.24 12.73
CA PHE A 143 2.40 -31.60 13.15
C PHE A 143 3.31 -32.32 12.12
N GLY A 144 3.90 -33.43 12.57
CA GLY A 144 4.96 -34.16 11.86
C GLY A 144 4.57 -34.76 10.51
N ASP A 145 5.57 -35.33 9.84
CA ASP A 145 5.59 -35.67 8.41
C ASP A 145 4.70 -36.84 7.96
N ASP A 146 3.93 -37.44 8.86
CA ASP A 146 2.98 -38.49 8.48
C ASP A 146 1.77 -37.89 7.76
N ALA A 147 1.27 -38.63 6.76
CA ALA A 147 0.15 -38.21 5.91
C ALA A 147 -1.00 -37.57 6.74
N PRO A 148 -1.68 -36.53 6.21
CA PRO A 148 -1.71 -36.08 4.82
C PRO A 148 -0.54 -35.16 4.42
N THR A 149 -0.25 -35.05 3.12
CA THR A 149 0.75 -34.11 2.57
C THR A 149 0.15 -32.76 2.16
N GLU A 150 -1.18 -32.67 2.13
CA GLU A 150 -1.97 -31.47 1.91
C GLU A 150 -3.31 -31.58 2.63
N PHE A 151 -3.78 -30.48 3.22
CA PHE A 151 -5.13 -30.38 3.78
C PHE A 151 -5.60 -28.93 3.82
N THR A 152 -6.89 -28.70 4.10
CA THR A 152 -7.49 -27.35 4.12
C THR A 152 -8.25 -27.11 5.41
N VAL A 153 -8.10 -25.90 5.97
CA VAL A 153 -8.87 -25.40 7.11
C VAL A 153 -9.43 -24.03 6.75
N GLY A 154 -10.75 -23.98 6.54
CA GLY A 154 -11.40 -22.78 6.04
C GLY A 154 -10.83 -22.37 4.67
N PRO A 155 -10.40 -21.10 4.47
CA PRO A 155 -9.84 -20.63 3.21
C PRO A 155 -8.34 -20.92 3.04
N VAL A 156 -7.70 -21.59 4.01
CA VAL A 156 -6.25 -21.82 4.04
C VAL A 156 -5.95 -23.27 3.69
N THR A 157 -5.15 -23.47 2.64
CA THR A 157 -4.62 -24.78 2.25
C THR A 157 -3.19 -24.92 2.77
N PHE A 158 -2.92 -25.95 3.55
CA PHE A 158 -1.59 -26.29 4.03
C PHE A 158 -1.01 -27.40 3.17
N THR A 159 0.18 -27.18 2.61
CA THR A 159 0.86 -28.15 1.76
C THR A 159 2.26 -28.37 2.30
N GLN A 160 2.73 -29.62 2.34
CA GLN A 160 4.11 -29.93 2.71
C GLN A 160 5.09 -29.23 1.77
N ASN A 161 6.20 -28.77 2.34
CA ASN A 161 7.20 -27.96 1.66
C ASN A 161 7.70 -28.60 0.35
N ALA A 162 8.01 -29.90 0.39
CA ALA A 162 8.51 -30.63 -0.78
C ALA A 162 7.49 -30.70 -1.93
N MET A 163 6.20 -30.83 -1.62
CA MET A 163 5.11 -30.80 -2.59
C MET A 163 4.91 -29.37 -3.14
N PHE A 164 4.87 -28.38 -2.25
CA PHE A 164 4.69 -26.97 -2.63
C PHE A 164 5.73 -26.48 -3.66
N PHE A 165 7.02 -26.76 -3.44
CA PHE A 165 8.07 -26.35 -4.39
C PHE A 165 8.04 -27.14 -5.69
N ARG A 166 7.56 -28.39 -5.67
CA ARG A 166 7.37 -29.19 -6.89
C ARG A 166 6.29 -28.56 -7.76
N ASP A 167 5.16 -28.23 -7.15
CA ASP A 167 3.97 -27.74 -7.86
C ASP A 167 4.14 -26.30 -8.34
N LYS A 168 4.75 -25.43 -7.52
CA LYS A 168 4.96 -24.01 -7.85
C LYS A 168 6.26 -23.75 -8.62
N LYS A 169 6.99 -24.79 -9.07
CA LYS A 169 8.28 -24.66 -9.77
C LYS A 169 8.22 -23.73 -10.99
N SER A 170 7.17 -23.83 -11.81
CA SER A 170 6.98 -22.99 -12.99
C SER A 170 6.70 -21.53 -12.60
N VAL A 171 5.85 -21.33 -11.58
CA VAL A 171 5.50 -20.01 -11.02
C VAL A 171 6.76 -19.30 -10.52
N PHE A 172 7.63 -19.99 -9.78
CA PHE A 172 8.89 -19.41 -9.29
C PHE A 172 9.86 -19.06 -10.40
N ARG A 173 9.94 -19.85 -11.48
CA ARG A 173 10.77 -19.49 -12.63
C ARG A 173 10.25 -18.24 -13.32
N HIS A 174 8.95 -18.18 -13.55
CA HIS A 174 8.32 -17.03 -14.21
C HIS A 174 8.40 -15.74 -13.36
N SER A 175 8.35 -15.87 -12.03
CA SER A 175 8.48 -14.71 -11.14
C SER A 175 9.86 -14.05 -11.20
N VAL A 176 10.94 -14.80 -11.47
CA VAL A 176 12.28 -14.22 -11.72
C VAL A 176 12.21 -13.24 -12.89
N ASP A 177 11.63 -13.68 -14.01
CA ASP A 177 11.59 -12.89 -15.23
C ASP A 177 10.68 -11.67 -15.10
N ILE A 178 9.49 -11.83 -14.47
CA ILE A 178 8.60 -10.72 -14.15
C ILE A 178 9.30 -9.69 -13.26
N ASN A 179 9.93 -10.12 -12.17
CA ASN A 179 10.57 -9.21 -11.21
C ASN A 179 11.82 -8.56 -11.81
N THR A 180 12.54 -9.25 -12.69
CA THR A 180 13.65 -8.68 -13.46
C THR A 180 13.16 -7.55 -14.35
N ASN A 181 12.08 -7.77 -15.10
CA ASN A 181 11.48 -6.74 -15.96
C ASN A 181 10.95 -5.55 -15.14
N ALA A 182 10.35 -5.80 -13.98
CA ALA A 182 9.89 -4.75 -13.08
C ALA A 182 11.06 -3.93 -12.52
N HIS A 183 12.16 -4.58 -12.13
CA HIS A 183 13.38 -3.93 -11.68
C HIS A 183 13.98 -3.05 -12.78
N ILE A 184 14.11 -3.58 -14.01
CA ILE A 184 14.61 -2.81 -15.16
C ILE A 184 13.74 -1.57 -15.39
N LYS A 185 12.41 -1.69 -15.39
CA LYS A 185 11.51 -0.53 -15.54
C LYS A 185 11.71 0.51 -14.44
N SER A 186 11.89 0.07 -13.20
CA SER A 186 12.16 0.96 -12.05
C SER A 186 13.48 1.71 -12.23
N VAL A 187 14.55 1.00 -12.61
CA VAL A 187 15.86 1.59 -12.91
C VAL A 187 15.75 2.61 -14.04
N THR A 188 15.10 2.27 -15.16
CA THR A 188 14.88 3.19 -16.29
C THR A 188 14.12 4.45 -15.87
N SER A 189 13.07 4.31 -15.05
CA SER A 189 12.31 5.45 -14.52
C SER A 189 13.16 6.33 -13.60
N ALA A 190 14.03 5.75 -12.79
CA ALA A 190 14.94 6.51 -11.93
C ALA A 190 16.04 7.22 -12.75
N ILE A 191 16.49 6.64 -13.86
CA ILE A 191 17.40 7.31 -14.81
C ILE A 191 16.72 8.54 -15.42
N THR A 192 15.48 8.40 -15.92
CA THR A 192 14.75 9.53 -16.51
C THR A 192 14.46 10.63 -15.50
N GLN A 193 14.33 10.28 -14.22
CA GLN A 193 14.19 11.23 -13.11
C GLN A 193 15.53 11.82 -12.62
N GLY A 194 16.66 11.42 -13.21
CA GLY A 194 17.98 11.98 -12.92
C GLY A 194 18.67 11.45 -11.66
N PHE A 195 18.17 10.36 -11.06
CA PHE A 195 18.75 9.76 -9.86
C PHE A 195 20.01 8.91 -10.12
N PHE A 196 20.14 8.33 -11.32
CA PHE A 196 21.33 7.58 -11.72
C PHE A 196 22.19 8.43 -12.67
N ARG A 197 23.39 8.80 -12.22
CA ARG A 197 24.40 9.49 -13.04
C ARG A 197 25.60 8.58 -13.39
N GLU A 198 25.89 7.61 -12.53
CA GLU A 198 26.98 6.62 -12.67
C GLU A 198 26.50 5.25 -12.15
N ASN A 199 27.09 4.15 -12.64
CA ASN A 199 26.80 2.76 -12.22
C ASN A 199 25.34 2.31 -12.44
N VAL A 200 24.81 2.52 -13.65
CA VAL A 200 23.49 1.99 -14.03
C VAL A 200 23.56 0.46 -14.12
N PRO A 201 22.72 -0.28 -13.36
CA PRO A 201 22.69 -1.74 -13.44
C PRO A 201 22.36 -2.21 -14.86
N THR A 202 23.18 -3.11 -15.39
CA THR A 202 22.89 -3.80 -16.65
C THR A 202 21.66 -4.73 -16.48
N PRO A 203 21.02 -5.17 -17.58
CA PRO A 203 19.94 -6.15 -17.50
C PRO A 203 20.37 -7.46 -16.81
N ASP A 204 21.60 -7.92 -17.04
CA ASP A 204 22.13 -9.13 -16.41
C ASP A 204 22.39 -8.93 -14.91
N GLU A 205 22.90 -7.77 -14.51
CA GLU A 205 23.05 -7.41 -13.10
C GLU A 205 21.69 -7.29 -12.40
N SER A 206 20.69 -6.72 -13.07
CA SER A 206 19.31 -6.67 -12.58
C SER A 206 18.75 -8.07 -12.37
N ARG A 207 18.96 -8.98 -13.32
CA ARG A 207 18.52 -10.38 -13.20
C ARG A 207 19.23 -11.10 -12.05
N LYS A 208 20.56 -10.92 -11.93
CA LYS A 208 21.35 -11.50 -10.85
C LYS A 208 20.89 -10.99 -9.49
N PHE A 209 20.66 -9.68 -9.37
CA PHE A 209 20.13 -9.06 -8.15
C PHE A 209 18.80 -9.69 -7.75
N VAL A 210 17.80 -9.71 -8.64
CA VAL A 210 16.49 -10.32 -8.38
C VAL A 210 16.61 -11.81 -8.03
N GLY A 211 17.47 -12.54 -8.75
CA GLY A 211 17.73 -13.95 -8.48
C GLY A 211 18.28 -14.21 -7.08
N GLU A 212 19.20 -13.39 -6.59
CA GLU A 212 19.75 -13.50 -5.23
C GLU A 212 18.68 -13.22 -4.15
N PHE A 213 17.82 -12.22 -4.34
CA PHE A 213 16.70 -11.97 -3.43
C PHE A 213 15.74 -13.17 -3.37
N GLN A 214 15.41 -13.75 -4.52
CA GLN A 214 14.53 -14.90 -4.57
C GLN A 214 15.16 -16.15 -3.94
N LYS A 215 16.46 -16.39 -4.15
CA LYS A 215 17.18 -17.48 -3.47
C LYS A 215 17.12 -17.33 -1.95
N ARG A 216 17.29 -16.11 -1.42
CA ARG A 216 17.17 -15.83 0.02
C ARG A 216 15.75 -16.10 0.52
N ALA A 217 14.74 -15.66 -0.22
CA ALA A 217 13.34 -15.92 0.13
C ALA A 217 13.03 -17.43 0.14
N ILE A 218 13.45 -18.17 -0.89
CA ILE A 218 13.28 -19.64 -0.95
C ILE A 218 13.99 -20.34 0.20
N LYS A 219 15.19 -19.87 0.58
CA LYS A 219 15.95 -20.46 1.70
C LYS A 219 15.16 -20.39 3.00
N ILE A 220 14.54 -19.25 3.29
CA ILE A 220 13.69 -19.07 4.49
C ILE A 220 12.58 -20.12 4.51
N TYR A 221 11.91 -20.36 3.37
CA TYR A 221 10.81 -21.30 3.31
C TYR A 221 11.25 -22.75 3.53
N LYS A 222 12.45 -23.13 3.06
CA LYS A 222 12.99 -24.50 3.22
C LYS A 222 13.15 -24.94 4.67
N ASP A 223 13.30 -23.99 5.60
CA ASP A 223 13.45 -24.27 7.02
C ASP A 223 12.10 -24.62 7.70
N TYR A 224 10.98 -24.52 6.98
CA TYR A 224 9.63 -24.80 7.48
C TYR A 224 9.02 -26.03 6.79
N PRO A 225 8.45 -26.99 7.53
CA PRO A 225 7.90 -28.22 6.95
C PRO A 225 6.63 -27.99 6.12
N TRP A 226 5.88 -26.93 6.41
CA TRP A 226 4.59 -26.64 5.77
C TRP A 226 4.54 -25.23 5.19
N VAL A 227 3.76 -25.07 4.12
CA VAL A 227 3.42 -23.77 3.53
C VAL A 227 1.91 -23.61 3.51
N ALA A 228 1.41 -22.57 4.16
CA ALA A 228 0.02 -22.16 4.11
C ALA A 228 -0.21 -21.28 2.87
N SER A 229 -1.18 -21.63 2.05
CA SER A 229 -1.59 -20.92 0.85
C SER A 229 -3.00 -20.36 1.05
N ILE A 230 -3.19 -19.07 0.78
CA ILE A 230 -4.49 -18.42 0.86
C ILE A 230 -4.67 -17.41 -0.27
N LYS A 231 -5.82 -17.47 -0.94
CA LYS A 231 -6.23 -16.49 -1.94
C LYS A 231 -7.10 -15.42 -1.31
N VAL A 232 -6.58 -14.21 -1.22
CA VAL A 232 -7.32 -13.03 -0.75
C VAL A 232 -7.75 -12.23 -1.97
N THR A 233 -9.04 -12.12 -2.17
CA THR A 233 -9.61 -11.34 -3.27
C THR A 233 -9.72 -9.89 -2.88
N ASP A 234 -9.68 -9.03 -3.90
CA ASP A 234 -10.41 -7.77 -3.84
C ASP A 234 -9.86 -6.77 -2.80
N CYS A 235 -8.60 -6.88 -2.36
CA CYS A 235 -7.98 -6.01 -1.38
C CYS A 235 -6.77 -5.26 -1.96
N ASP A 236 -6.39 -4.14 -1.33
CA ASP A 236 -5.05 -3.58 -1.55
C ASP A 236 -3.98 -4.52 -0.98
N GLU A 237 -2.72 -4.28 -1.35
CA GLU A 237 -1.59 -5.14 -0.98
C GLU A 237 -1.46 -5.34 0.54
N VAL A 238 -1.50 -4.24 1.29
CA VAL A 238 -1.27 -4.24 2.74
C VAL A 238 -2.40 -4.97 3.45
N THR A 239 -3.67 -4.62 3.19
CA THR A 239 -4.80 -5.30 3.81
C THR A 239 -4.87 -6.75 3.35
N SER A 240 -4.55 -7.06 2.09
CA SER A 240 -4.50 -8.44 1.60
C SER A 240 -3.54 -9.31 2.42
N GLN A 241 -2.34 -8.79 2.72
CA GLN A 241 -1.36 -9.46 3.55
C GLN A 241 -1.82 -9.65 5.00
N GLU A 242 -2.38 -8.60 5.62
CA GLU A 242 -2.93 -8.68 6.99
C GLU A 242 -4.03 -9.74 7.10
N ARG A 243 -4.93 -9.80 6.11
CA ARG A 243 -6.00 -10.81 6.07
C ARG A 243 -5.45 -12.23 5.89
N ALA A 244 -4.44 -12.39 5.05
CA ALA A 244 -3.78 -13.67 4.86
C ALA A 244 -3.16 -14.18 6.16
N ILE A 245 -2.41 -13.33 6.87
CA ILE A 245 -1.82 -13.65 8.17
C ILE A 245 -2.91 -14.03 9.19
N GLN A 246 -3.93 -13.19 9.36
CA GLN A 246 -5.03 -13.44 10.31
C GLN A 246 -5.75 -14.76 10.03
N ALA A 247 -6.04 -15.06 8.76
CA ALA A 247 -6.71 -16.29 8.38
C ALA A 247 -5.84 -17.53 8.64
N THR A 248 -4.55 -17.45 8.33
CA THR A 248 -3.59 -18.53 8.60
C THR A 248 -3.41 -18.75 10.10
N GLU A 249 -3.26 -17.70 10.90
CA GLU A 249 -3.17 -17.80 12.35
C GLU A 249 -4.42 -18.46 12.95
N LEU A 250 -5.61 -18.02 12.53
CA LEU A 250 -6.87 -18.62 12.99
C LEU A 250 -6.97 -20.11 12.60
N ALA A 251 -6.58 -20.46 11.38
CA ALA A 251 -6.55 -21.85 10.94
C ALA A 251 -5.59 -22.70 11.80
N ILE A 252 -4.40 -22.18 12.11
CA ILE A 252 -3.45 -22.84 13.03
C ILE A 252 -4.05 -23.00 14.43
N HIS A 253 -4.72 -21.99 14.96
CA HIS A 253 -5.39 -22.08 16.26
C HIS A 253 -6.50 -23.15 16.27
N ILE A 254 -7.30 -23.25 15.21
CA ILE A 254 -8.31 -24.30 15.07
C ILE A 254 -7.66 -25.69 15.09
N ILE A 255 -6.57 -25.88 14.33
CA ILE A 255 -5.82 -27.14 14.31
C ILE A 255 -5.34 -27.51 15.71
N ARG A 256 -4.73 -26.55 16.42
CA ARG A 256 -4.26 -26.72 17.81
C ARG A 256 -5.37 -27.16 18.76
N ILE A 257 -6.52 -26.49 18.69
CA ILE A 257 -7.70 -26.84 19.51
C ILE A 257 -8.19 -28.26 19.19
N LEU A 258 -8.28 -28.63 17.92
CA LEU A 258 -8.80 -29.94 17.50
C LEU A 258 -7.84 -31.09 17.83
N LEU A 259 -6.53 -30.85 17.77
CA LEU A 259 -5.50 -31.87 17.98
C LEU A 259 -4.90 -31.88 19.39
N GLY A 260 -5.29 -30.93 20.25
CA GLY A 260 -4.83 -30.84 21.64
C GLY A 260 -3.36 -30.42 21.80
N ALA A 261 -2.85 -29.61 20.86
CA ALA A 261 -1.47 -29.11 20.84
C ALA A 261 -1.36 -27.63 21.18
#